data_AF-A0A0C2BFE8-F1
#
_entry.id   AF-A0A0C2BFE8-F1
#
_cell.length_a   1.000
_cell.length_b   1.000
_cell.length_c   1.000
_cell.angle_alpha   90.00
_cell.angle_beta   90.00
_cell.angle_gamma   90.00
#
_symmetry.space_group_name_H-M   'P 1'
#
loop_
_entity.id
_entity.type
_entity.pdbx_description
1 polymer ?
#
loop_
_entity_poly.entity_id
_entity_poly.type
_entity_poly.pdbx_seq_one_letter_code
_entity_poly.pdbx_strand_id
1 'polypeptide(L)'
;MLLAAAISDETTTDPEDHVTMLRDPLRLSLYTFTIAMISHALTLEFLQQIKSKNDWNFLRAVTEVEKVNSDSLTKLRGLVKFNEKLEDAMHSYTQLCITESDYHSLQCQASFDISSNCGAIALKRGSSEDLLDSESKTESACCALKPIERIIQLYSLDSYDPETLQSTERPQTDTSPLPAVEFLVCPSCANTAQLYHRCYHMKYHLLKKCEDKLEVIGTQHPEYSPEKTVEAARKCRVWLNKVLSDYMDIWKKIQNFDH
;
A
#
# COMPACT_ATOMS: atom_id res chain seq x y z
N MET A 1 -3.41 36.95 -13.34
CA MET A 1 -2.17 36.79 -14.12
C MET A 1 -1.00 36.33 -13.23
N LEU A 2 -1.24 35.33 -12.37
CA LEU A 2 -0.27 34.73 -11.44
C LEU A 2 -0.62 33.25 -11.26
N LEU A 3 -0.56 32.49 -12.36
CA LEU A 3 -0.68 31.02 -12.35
C LEU A 3 0.01 30.41 -13.57
N ALA A 4 1.11 31.03 -14.01
CA ALA A 4 1.93 30.58 -15.14
C ALA A 4 3.40 30.32 -14.72
N ALA A 5 3.62 30.07 -13.43
CA ALA A 5 4.95 29.77 -12.88
C ALA A 5 4.89 28.50 -12.02
N ALA A 6 4.54 27.39 -12.64
CA ALA A 6 4.91 26.08 -12.15
C ALA A 6 5.08 25.15 -13.35
N ILE A 7 6.35 24.83 -13.62
CA ILE A 7 6.82 23.70 -14.42
C ILE A 7 6.80 23.94 -15.94
N SER A 8 7.68 24.84 -16.37
CA SER A 8 8.46 24.60 -17.58
C SER A 8 9.56 23.58 -17.27
N ASP A 9 9.66 22.54 -18.10
CA ASP A 9 10.79 21.60 -18.20
C ASP A 9 10.84 20.40 -17.23
N GLU A 10 10.08 19.34 -17.53
CA GLU A 10 10.28 17.99 -16.98
C GLU A 10 10.72 16.99 -18.07
N THR A 11 11.57 17.43 -19.01
CA THR A 11 12.01 16.57 -20.13
C THR A 11 13.48 16.14 -20.12
N THR A 12 14.29 16.57 -19.15
CA THR A 12 15.71 16.18 -19.09
C THR A 12 15.99 15.24 -17.94
N THR A 13 15.64 13.96 -18.10
CA THR A 13 16.32 12.87 -17.38
C THR A 13 17.29 12.20 -18.34
N ASP A 14 18.56 12.11 -17.93
CA ASP A 14 19.65 11.53 -18.70
C ASP A 14 19.29 10.11 -19.19
N PRO A 15 19.53 9.73 -20.46
CA PRO A 15 19.39 8.35 -20.92
C PRO A 15 20.14 7.33 -20.04
N GLU A 16 21.21 7.70 -19.34
CA GLU A 16 21.88 6.82 -18.37
C GLU A 16 20.99 6.44 -17.18
N ASP A 17 20.16 7.35 -16.68
CA ASP A 17 19.27 7.09 -15.53
C ASP A 17 18.23 6.00 -15.85
N HIS A 18 17.71 5.98 -17.09
CA HIS A 18 16.77 4.96 -17.56
C HIS A 18 17.43 3.58 -17.68
N VAL A 19 18.70 3.54 -18.07
CA VAL A 19 19.48 2.29 -18.17
C VAL A 19 19.82 1.76 -16.78
N THR A 20 20.15 2.62 -15.81
CA THR A 20 20.35 2.21 -14.41
C THR A 20 19.04 1.81 -13.71
N MET A 21 17.92 2.48 -14.03
CA MET A 21 16.59 2.20 -13.49
C MET A 21 16.12 0.76 -13.78
N LEU A 22 16.51 0.19 -14.91
CA LEU A 22 16.08 -1.15 -15.35
C LEU A 22 17.07 -2.26 -14.98
N ARG A 23 18.14 -1.97 -14.22
CA ARG A 23 19.08 -3.01 -13.77
C ARG A 23 18.52 -3.88 -12.65
N ASP A 24 17.63 -3.33 -11.83
CA ASP A 24 16.91 -4.09 -10.80
C ASP A 24 15.75 -4.85 -11.44
N PRO A 25 15.75 -6.20 -11.43
CA PRO A 25 14.69 -7.01 -12.03
C PRO A 25 13.30 -6.69 -11.46
N LEU A 26 13.20 -6.44 -10.15
CA LEU A 26 11.92 -6.12 -9.53
C LEU A 26 11.41 -4.76 -10.00
N ARG A 27 12.30 -3.77 -10.13
CA ARG A 27 11.95 -2.45 -10.64
C ARG A 27 11.51 -2.50 -12.10
N LEU A 28 12.16 -3.31 -12.92
CA LEU A 28 11.74 -3.57 -14.31
C LEU A 28 10.36 -4.24 -14.38
N SER A 29 10.09 -5.21 -13.51
CA SER A 29 8.78 -5.86 -13.41
C SER A 29 7.70 -4.89 -12.98
N LEU A 30 7.96 -4.05 -11.97
CA LEU A 30 7.03 -3.00 -11.55
C LEU A 30 6.80 -1.96 -12.66
N TYR A 31 7.84 -1.60 -13.42
CA TYR A 31 7.70 -0.73 -14.59
C TYR A 31 6.78 -1.34 -15.64
N THR A 32 7.03 -2.59 -16.03
CA THR A 32 6.21 -3.32 -17.02
C THR A 32 4.75 -3.40 -16.56
N PHE A 33 4.54 -3.70 -15.27
CA PHE A 33 3.22 -3.73 -14.66
C PHE A 33 2.53 -2.36 -14.68
N THR A 34 3.26 -1.29 -14.35
CA THR A 34 2.74 0.09 -14.37
C THR A 34 2.33 0.52 -15.79
N ILE A 35 3.13 0.20 -16.80
CA ILE A 35 2.81 0.51 -18.21
C ILE A 35 1.51 -0.20 -18.65
N ALA A 36 1.29 -1.42 -18.18
CA ALA A 36 0.04 -2.13 -18.44
C ALA A 36 -1.14 -1.50 -17.70
N MET A 37 -0.96 -1.07 -16.44
CA MET A 37 -1.99 -0.37 -15.68
C MET A 37 -2.40 0.97 -16.29
N ILE A 38 -1.47 1.72 -16.91
CA ILE A 38 -1.81 2.95 -17.65
C ILE A 38 -2.77 2.65 -18.81
N SER A 39 -2.58 1.54 -19.51
CA SER A 39 -3.52 1.14 -20.56
C SER A 39 -4.83 0.64 -20.01
N HIS A 40 -4.82 -0.08 -18.89
CA HIS A 40 -6.03 -0.52 -18.21
C HIS A 40 -6.88 0.64 -17.68
N ALA A 41 -6.25 1.72 -17.23
CA ALA A 41 -6.93 2.93 -16.81
C ALA A 41 -7.75 3.57 -17.94
N LEU A 42 -7.35 3.38 -19.21
CA LEU A 42 -8.14 3.82 -20.36
C LEU A 42 -9.20 2.79 -20.76
N THR A 43 -8.82 1.51 -20.83
CA THR A 43 -9.74 0.41 -21.17
C THR A 43 -9.73 -0.65 -20.08
N LEU A 44 -10.80 -0.69 -19.28
CA LEU A 44 -10.98 -1.63 -18.16
C LEU A 44 -10.97 -3.11 -18.55
N GLU A 45 -10.79 -3.44 -19.84
CA GLU A 45 -10.63 -4.79 -20.37
C GLU A 45 -9.18 -5.15 -20.73
N PHE A 46 -8.26 -4.18 -20.72
CA PHE A 46 -6.91 -4.34 -21.23
C PHE A 46 -6.15 -5.47 -20.52
N LEU A 47 -6.26 -5.56 -19.20
CA LEU A 47 -5.60 -6.63 -18.44
C LEU A 47 -6.13 -8.01 -18.82
N GLN A 48 -7.44 -8.14 -19.07
CA GLN A 48 -8.03 -9.42 -19.48
C GLN A 48 -7.59 -9.79 -20.89
N GLN A 49 -7.46 -8.80 -21.79
CA GLN A 49 -6.95 -8.99 -23.15
C GLN A 49 -5.47 -9.40 -23.17
N ILE A 50 -4.62 -8.85 -22.30
CA ILE A 50 -3.22 -9.27 -22.23
C ILE A 50 -3.12 -10.70 -21.68
N LYS A 51 -3.89 -11.03 -20.64
CA LYS A 51 -3.94 -12.39 -20.09
C LYS A 51 -4.38 -13.40 -21.15
N SER A 52 -5.40 -13.09 -21.96
CA SER A 52 -5.86 -13.99 -23.02
C SER A 52 -4.86 -14.12 -24.18
N LYS A 53 -4.05 -13.08 -24.45
CA LYS A 53 -2.97 -13.10 -25.44
C LYS A 53 -1.70 -13.82 -24.98
N ASN A 54 -1.62 -14.25 -23.71
CA ASN A 54 -0.44 -14.89 -23.13
C ASN A 54 0.86 -14.08 -23.32
N ASP A 55 0.81 -12.76 -23.07
CA ASP A 55 2.03 -11.95 -23.06
C ASP A 55 2.92 -12.34 -21.87
N TRP A 56 3.91 -13.16 -22.15
CA TRP A 56 4.83 -13.70 -21.15
C TRP A 56 5.61 -12.62 -20.38
N ASN A 57 5.92 -11.48 -21.01
CA ASN A 57 6.65 -10.41 -20.33
C ASN A 57 5.77 -9.77 -19.26
N PHE A 58 4.51 -9.50 -19.60
CA PHE A 58 3.54 -8.99 -18.64
C PHE A 58 3.23 -10.01 -17.54
N LEU A 59 2.92 -11.26 -17.90
CA LEU A 59 2.56 -12.30 -16.92
C LEU A 59 3.68 -12.55 -15.91
N ARG A 60 4.94 -12.55 -16.38
CA ARG A 60 6.11 -12.63 -15.50
C ARG A 60 6.20 -11.42 -14.57
N ALA A 61 6.07 -10.21 -15.11
CA ALA A 61 6.14 -8.98 -14.32
C ALA A 61 5.06 -8.93 -13.23
N VAL A 62 3.82 -9.31 -13.56
CA VAL A 62 2.72 -9.44 -12.58
C VAL A 62 3.08 -10.44 -11.50
N THR A 63 3.57 -11.62 -11.88
CA THR A 63 3.91 -12.69 -10.94
C THR A 63 4.99 -12.22 -9.96
N GLU A 64 6.04 -11.55 -10.45
CA GLU A 64 7.12 -11.03 -9.60
C GLU A 64 6.63 -9.94 -8.63
N VAL A 65 5.82 -8.99 -9.12
CA VAL A 65 5.24 -7.92 -8.31
C VAL A 65 4.26 -8.47 -7.26
N GLU A 66 3.38 -9.37 -7.65
CA GLU A 66 2.41 -10.01 -6.75
C GLU A 66 3.09 -10.88 -5.70
N LYS A 67 4.17 -11.58 -6.07
CA LYS A 67 4.98 -12.35 -5.13
C LYS A 67 5.56 -11.45 -4.04
N VAL A 68 6.29 -10.39 -4.41
CA VAL A 68 6.91 -9.48 -3.42
C VAL A 68 5.85 -8.82 -2.54
N ASN A 69 4.71 -8.46 -3.11
CA ASN A 69 3.61 -7.87 -2.35
C ASN A 69 2.95 -8.87 -1.39
N SER A 70 2.76 -10.12 -1.81
CA SER A 70 2.23 -11.21 -0.97
C SER A 70 3.20 -11.57 0.17
N ASP A 71 4.50 -11.65 -0.13
CA ASP A 71 5.55 -11.88 0.86
C ASP A 71 5.56 -10.74 1.91
N SER A 72 5.40 -9.50 1.44
CA SER A 72 5.29 -8.31 2.31
C SER A 72 4.06 -8.35 3.21
N LEU A 73 2.88 -8.72 2.69
CA LEU A 73 1.66 -8.90 3.48
C LEU A 73 1.81 -10.00 4.53
N THR A 74 2.42 -11.11 4.16
CA THR A 74 2.69 -12.24 5.06
C THR A 74 3.62 -11.82 6.20
N LYS A 75 4.68 -11.08 5.89
CA LYS A 75 5.59 -10.52 6.90
C LYS A 75 4.87 -9.56 7.84
N LEU A 76 4.09 -8.63 7.32
CA LEU A 76 3.34 -7.67 8.13
C LEU A 76 2.32 -8.35 9.07
N ARG A 77 1.64 -9.40 8.59
CA ARG A 77 0.76 -10.25 9.42
C ARG A 77 1.53 -11.01 10.50
N GLY A 78 2.78 -11.37 10.26
CA GLY A 78 3.67 -11.95 11.26
C GLY A 78 4.07 -10.97 12.37
N LEU A 79 4.14 -9.66 12.06
CA LEU A 79 4.53 -8.62 13.02
C LEU A 79 3.38 -8.20 13.95
N VAL A 80 2.16 -8.11 13.42
CA VAL A 80 0.96 -7.73 14.18
C VAL A 80 -0.19 -8.63 13.77
N LYS A 81 -0.75 -9.35 14.74
CA LYS A 81 -2.00 -10.07 14.57
C LYS A 81 -3.15 -9.09 14.74
N PHE A 82 -3.63 -8.56 13.61
CA PHE A 82 -4.75 -7.63 13.61
C PHE A 82 -6.00 -8.29 14.17
N ASN A 83 -6.83 -7.51 14.86
CA ASN A 83 -8.16 -7.94 15.19
C ASN A 83 -8.98 -8.09 13.89
N GLU A 84 -9.95 -9.01 13.90
CA GLU A 84 -10.80 -9.32 12.74
C GLU A 84 -11.52 -8.07 12.21
N LYS A 85 -12.10 -7.25 13.08
CA LYS A 85 -12.81 -6.02 12.67
C LYS A 85 -11.93 -5.00 11.94
N LEU A 86 -10.68 -4.85 12.36
CA LEU A 86 -9.70 -3.95 11.78
C LEU A 86 -9.17 -4.52 10.47
N GLU A 87 -8.89 -5.83 10.41
CA GLU A 87 -8.46 -6.48 9.17
C GLU A 87 -9.56 -6.43 8.11
N ASP A 88 -10.80 -6.77 8.47
CA ASP A 88 -11.98 -6.68 7.59
C ASP A 88 -12.19 -5.25 7.10
N ALA A 89 -12.04 -4.25 7.99
CA ALA A 89 -12.12 -2.86 7.60
C ALA A 89 -10.99 -2.46 6.65
N MET A 90 -9.75 -2.90 6.91
CA MET A 90 -8.62 -2.64 6.02
C MET A 90 -8.78 -3.30 4.64
N HIS A 91 -9.54 -4.40 4.52
CA HIS A 91 -9.83 -5.01 3.22
C HIS A 91 -11.00 -4.33 2.51
N SER A 92 -11.97 -3.87 3.28
CA SER A 92 -13.22 -3.32 2.75
C SER A 92 -13.06 -1.87 2.32
N TYR A 93 -12.28 -1.06 3.03
CA TYR A 93 -12.17 0.38 2.82
C TYR A 93 -10.91 0.74 2.04
N THR A 94 -11.06 1.44 0.92
CA THR A 94 -9.94 1.78 0.04
C THR A 94 -9.08 2.92 0.55
N GLN A 95 -9.50 3.71 1.54
CA GLN A 95 -8.70 4.79 2.12
C GLN A 95 -8.43 4.54 3.60
N LEU A 96 -7.20 4.87 4.01
CA LEU A 96 -6.73 4.81 5.39
C LEU A 96 -5.99 6.11 5.70
N CYS A 97 -6.40 6.81 6.76
CA CYS A 97 -5.70 7.96 7.33
C CYS A 97 -5.27 7.67 8.77
N ILE A 98 -4.16 8.27 9.21
CA ILE A 98 -3.68 8.18 10.58
C ILE A 98 -3.56 9.58 11.16
N THR A 99 -4.20 9.80 12.30
CA THR A 99 -4.11 11.04 13.07
C THR A 99 -3.57 10.76 14.47
N GLU A 100 -3.10 11.81 15.16
CA GLU A 100 -2.72 11.72 16.56
C GLU A 100 -3.98 11.57 17.45
N SER A 101 -3.82 10.89 18.58
CA SER A 101 -4.86 10.63 19.56
C SER A 101 -4.51 11.25 20.90
N ASP A 102 -5.47 11.97 21.49
CA ASP A 102 -5.38 12.47 22.87
C ASP A 102 -5.88 11.42 23.89
N TYR A 103 -6.34 10.24 23.42
CA TYR A 103 -6.91 9.20 24.27
C TYR A 103 -5.84 8.29 24.89
N HIS A 104 -5.09 8.79 25.87
CA HIS A 104 -3.98 8.05 26.47
C HIS A 104 -4.40 6.94 27.46
N SER A 105 -5.67 6.88 27.86
CA SER A 105 -6.18 5.93 28.87
C SER A 105 -6.79 4.66 28.30
N LEU A 106 -6.90 4.55 26.97
CA LEU A 106 -7.50 3.41 26.29
C LEU A 106 -6.43 2.39 25.88
N GLN A 107 -6.85 1.15 25.60
CA GLN A 107 -5.95 0.08 25.16
C GLN A 107 -5.88 0.02 23.62
N CYS A 108 -4.73 -0.45 23.11
CA CYS A 108 -4.54 -0.69 21.69
C CYS A 108 -5.58 -1.66 21.14
N GLN A 109 -6.38 -1.20 20.19
CA GLN A 109 -7.41 -1.99 19.55
C GLN A 109 -6.83 -2.87 18.44
N ALA A 110 -5.56 -2.70 18.03
CA ALA A 110 -5.01 -3.45 16.90
C ALA A 110 -4.96 -4.96 17.11
N SER A 111 -4.75 -5.46 18.33
CA SER A 111 -4.69 -6.90 18.63
C SER A 111 -5.41 -7.22 19.94
N PHE A 112 -6.30 -8.22 19.95
CA PHE A 112 -7.01 -8.66 21.17
C PHE A 112 -6.26 -9.70 22.01
N ASP A 113 -5.08 -10.19 21.56
CA ASP A 113 -4.34 -11.21 22.31
C ASP A 113 -3.68 -10.59 23.55
N ILE A 114 -4.47 -10.41 24.61
CA ILE A 114 -4.00 -10.48 25.99
C ILE A 114 -3.74 -11.97 26.25
N SER A 115 -2.72 -12.56 25.62
CA SER A 115 -2.23 -13.82 26.15
C SER A 115 -1.75 -13.50 27.57
N SER A 116 -2.22 -14.27 28.54
CA SER A 116 -1.96 -14.14 29.98
C SER A 116 -0.47 -14.14 30.36
N ASN A 117 0.43 -14.28 29.40
CA ASN A 117 1.89 -14.26 29.58
C ASN A 117 2.57 -12.93 29.21
N CYS A 118 1.92 -11.98 28.53
CA CYS A 118 2.57 -10.68 28.26
C CYS A 118 2.71 -9.81 29.53
N GLY A 119 1.94 -10.09 30.58
CA GLY A 119 2.10 -9.48 31.90
C GLY A 119 3.17 -10.11 32.80
N ALA A 120 3.75 -11.25 32.42
CA ALA A 120 4.64 -12.02 33.31
C ALA A 120 6.14 -11.65 33.19
N ILE A 121 6.55 -10.88 32.17
CA ILE A 121 7.97 -10.56 31.95
C ILE A 121 8.43 -9.28 32.67
N ALA A 122 7.50 -8.43 33.14
CA ALA A 122 7.86 -7.12 33.71
C ALA A 122 8.03 -7.08 35.25
N LEU A 123 7.87 -8.19 35.97
CA LEU A 123 7.90 -8.22 37.45
C LEU A 123 8.74 -9.36 38.03
N LYS A 124 10.00 -9.52 37.61
CA LYS A 124 11.05 -10.17 38.42
C LYS A 124 12.39 -9.44 38.30
N ARG A 125 12.51 -8.32 39.03
CA ARG A 125 13.82 -7.90 39.57
C ARG A 125 14.03 -8.67 40.87
N GLY A 126 14.97 -9.62 40.88
CA GLY A 126 15.44 -10.24 42.13
C GLY A 126 15.99 -11.68 41.98
N SER A 127 17.32 -11.78 41.98
CA SER A 127 18.20 -12.88 42.45
C SER A 127 18.26 -14.25 41.73
N SER A 128 19.50 -14.55 41.29
CA SER A 128 20.24 -15.82 41.16
C SER A 128 19.86 -16.93 40.14
N GLU A 129 20.88 -17.18 39.30
CA GLU A 129 21.46 -18.44 38.78
C GLU A 129 20.62 -19.48 38.01
N ASP A 130 21.16 -19.74 36.81
CA ASP A 130 21.24 -20.99 36.04
C ASP A 130 20.11 -21.55 35.17
N LEU A 131 20.60 -22.01 34.01
CA LEU A 131 20.10 -22.95 33.00
C LEU A 131 19.40 -22.41 31.73
N LEU A 132 20.04 -22.82 30.63
CA LEU A 132 19.70 -22.71 29.22
C LEU A 132 18.35 -23.34 28.91
N ASP A 133 17.57 -22.68 28.03
CA ASP A 133 17.07 -23.38 26.85
C ASP A 133 16.85 -22.41 25.68
N SER A 134 17.21 -22.89 24.50
CA SER A 134 17.16 -22.18 23.23
C SER A 134 15.75 -22.28 22.64
N GLU A 135 15.00 -21.19 22.68
CA GLU A 135 13.80 -21.01 21.86
C GLU A 135 13.94 -19.73 21.02
N SER A 136 13.77 -19.89 19.70
CA SER A 136 13.71 -18.81 18.73
C SER A 136 12.54 -17.88 19.07
N LYS A 137 12.84 -16.80 19.79
CA LYS A 137 11.94 -15.69 20.05
C LYS A 137 11.63 -14.92 18.78
N THR A 138 10.62 -15.36 18.03
CA THR A 138 9.76 -14.41 17.32
C THR A 138 8.86 -13.78 18.37
N GLU A 139 9.33 -12.69 18.97
CA GLU A 139 8.52 -11.86 19.86
C GLU A 139 7.39 -11.24 19.03
N SER A 140 6.24 -11.93 18.97
CA SER A 140 4.97 -11.32 18.61
C SER A 140 4.74 -10.17 19.58
N ALA A 141 4.99 -8.95 19.12
CA ALA A 141 4.97 -7.75 19.94
C ALA A 141 3.52 -7.43 20.31
N CYS A 142 3.02 -8.08 21.37
CA CYS A 142 1.71 -7.79 21.92
C CYS A 142 1.65 -6.30 22.32
N CYS A 143 0.86 -5.54 21.58
CA CYS A 143 0.74 -4.09 21.75
C CYS A 143 -0.25 -3.70 22.86
N ALA A 144 -0.90 -4.66 23.51
CA ALA A 144 -1.97 -4.44 24.48
C ALA A 144 -1.56 -3.55 25.67
N LEU A 145 -0.25 -3.38 25.91
CA LEU A 145 0.31 -2.58 26.99
C LEU A 145 0.93 -1.24 26.54
N LYS A 146 0.96 -0.94 25.23
CA LYS A 146 1.54 0.32 24.72
C LYS A 146 0.51 1.46 24.77
N PRO A 147 0.93 2.70 25.07
CA PRO A 147 0.02 3.83 25.08
C PRO A 147 -0.58 4.07 23.69
N ILE A 148 -1.83 4.52 23.69
CA ILE A 148 -2.52 4.98 22.50
C ILE A 148 -2.07 6.39 22.20
N GLU A 149 -1.61 6.56 20.97
CA GLU A 149 -1.19 7.86 20.43
C GLU A 149 -1.74 8.08 19.02
N ARG A 150 -2.36 7.06 18.39
CA ARG A 150 -2.82 7.14 17.00
C ARG A 150 -4.26 6.68 16.82
N ILE A 151 -4.94 7.32 15.89
CA ILE A 151 -6.26 6.92 15.39
C ILE A 151 -6.09 6.50 13.93
N ILE A 152 -6.47 5.27 13.61
CA ILE A 152 -6.63 4.82 12.22
C ILE A 152 -8.08 5.10 11.82
N GLN A 153 -8.27 5.89 10.78
CA GLN A 153 -9.57 6.14 10.17
C GLN A 153 -9.63 5.49 8.79
N LEU A 154 -10.57 4.57 8.60
CA LEU A 154 -10.80 3.85 7.35
C LEU A 154 -12.11 4.32 6.74
N TYR A 155 -12.09 4.71 5.46
CA TYR A 155 -13.25 5.28 4.76
C TYR A 155 -13.17 5.03 3.26
N SER A 156 -14.33 4.95 2.60
CA SER A 156 -14.46 4.92 1.14
C SER A 156 -15.93 5.00 0.76
N LEU A 157 -16.19 5.69 -0.35
CA LEU A 157 -17.52 5.70 -0.98
C LEU A 157 -17.76 4.43 -1.77
N ASP A 158 -16.70 3.92 -2.41
CA ASP A 158 -16.78 2.79 -3.31
C ASP A 158 -16.03 1.57 -2.76
N SER A 159 -16.39 0.41 -3.28
CA SER A 159 -15.58 -0.82 -3.22
C SER A 159 -15.03 -1.13 -4.62
N TYR A 160 -14.26 -2.21 -4.75
CA TYR A 160 -13.77 -2.65 -6.05
C TYR A 160 -13.65 -4.17 -6.10
N ASP A 161 -13.73 -4.71 -7.31
CA ASP A 161 -13.45 -6.12 -7.56
C ASP A 161 -11.93 -6.37 -7.62
N PRO A 162 -11.35 -7.26 -6.79
CA PRO A 162 -9.90 -7.43 -6.71
C PRO A 162 -9.21 -7.98 -7.97
N GLU A 163 -9.97 -8.59 -8.88
CA GLU A 163 -9.43 -9.19 -10.11
C GLU A 163 -9.43 -8.22 -11.29
N THR A 164 -10.53 -7.50 -11.46
CA THR A 164 -10.79 -6.56 -12.56
C THR A 164 -10.42 -5.12 -12.20
N LEU A 165 -10.33 -4.80 -10.91
CA LEU A 165 -10.15 -3.46 -10.33
C LEU A 165 -11.29 -2.48 -10.67
N GLN A 166 -12.41 -2.99 -11.18
CA GLN A 166 -13.58 -2.16 -11.45
C GLN A 166 -14.22 -1.70 -10.14
N SER A 167 -14.63 -0.44 -10.12
CA SER A 167 -15.34 0.13 -8.97
C SER A 167 -16.73 -0.49 -8.87
N THR A 168 -17.11 -0.87 -7.66
CA THR A 168 -18.42 -1.43 -7.34
C THR A 168 -19.11 -0.53 -6.33
N GLU A 169 -20.42 -0.37 -6.50
CA GLU A 169 -21.22 0.37 -5.53
C GLU A 169 -21.26 -0.38 -4.21
N ARG A 170 -20.95 0.32 -3.12
CA ARG A 170 -21.24 -0.20 -1.79
C ARG A 170 -22.75 -0.13 -1.55
N PRO A 171 -23.34 -1.15 -0.91
CA PRO A 171 -24.69 -1.03 -0.40
C PRO A 171 -24.77 0.19 0.50
N GLN A 172 -25.55 1.20 0.09
CA GLN A 172 -25.77 2.38 0.92
C GLN A 172 -26.46 1.93 2.20
N THR A 173 -25.80 2.15 3.33
CA THR A 173 -26.46 2.08 4.63
C THR A 173 -26.93 3.51 4.94
N ASP A 174 -28.20 3.69 5.31
CA ASP A 174 -28.88 4.99 5.50
C ASP A 174 -28.25 5.92 6.58
N THR A 175 -27.09 5.55 7.11
CA THR A 175 -26.50 6.09 8.34
C THR A 175 -25.41 7.16 8.14
N SER A 176 -24.78 7.27 6.97
CA SER A 176 -23.79 8.32 6.69
C SER A 176 -23.47 8.47 5.20
N PRO A 177 -23.32 9.70 4.66
CA PRO A 177 -22.86 9.92 3.28
C PRO A 177 -21.41 9.44 3.04
N LEU A 178 -20.61 9.28 4.10
CA LEU A 178 -19.27 8.71 4.08
C LEU A 178 -19.15 7.71 5.24
N PRO A 179 -19.28 6.40 5.00
CA PRO A 179 -19.06 5.42 6.05
C PRO A 179 -17.58 5.45 6.44
N ALA A 180 -17.32 5.67 7.73
CA ALA A 180 -15.99 5.66 8.31
C ALA A 180 -15.98 4.82 9.57
N VAL A 181 -14.86 4.15 9.81
CA VAL A 181 -14.61 3.42 11.06
C VAL A 181 -13.26 3.86 11.63
N GLU A 182 -13.19 3.92 12.95
CA GLU A 182 -12.03 4.43 13.68
C GLU A 182 -11.50 3.36 14.63
N PHE A 183 -10.17 3.28 14.71
CA PHE A 183 -9.47 2.38 15.62
C PHE A 183 -8.37 3.12 16.37
N LEU A 184 -8.37 3.00 17.69
CA LEU A 184 -7.34 3.57 18.56
C LEU A 184 -6.19 2.57 18.70
N VAL A 185 -5.00 2.98 18.28
CA VAL A 185 -3.83 2.09 18.23
C VAL A 185 -2.56 2.78 18.71
N CYS A 186 -1.58 1.97 19.11
CA CYS A 186 -0.24 2.48 19.37
C CYS A 186 0.49 2.81 18.06
N PRO A 187 1.57 3.63 18.09
CA PRO A 187 2.29 4.04 16.89
C PRO A 187 2.82 2.88 16.04
N SER A 188 3.31 1.80 16.66
CA SER A 188 3.82 0.65 15.90
C SER A 188 2.72 -0.05 15.11
N CYS A 189 1.54 -0.25 15.72
CA CYS A 189 0.41 -0.87 15.03
C CYS A 189 -0.17 0.04 13.95
N ALA A 190 -0.20 1.35 14.18
CA ALA A 190 -0.58 2.32 13.15
C ALA A 190 0.32 2.21 11.91
N ASN A 191 1.63 2.19 12.11
CA ASN A 191 2.60 2.07 11.03
C ASN A 191 2.49 0.74 10.28
N THR A 192 2.34 -0.38 10.99
CA THR A 192 2.16 -1.70 10.36
C THR A 192 0.84 -1.76 9.60
N ALA A 193 -0.27 -1.27 10.17
CA ALA A 193 -1.57 -1.23 9.50
C ALA A 193 -1.54 -0.37 8.24
N GLN A 194 -0.86 0.78 8.27
CA GLN A 194 -0.70 1.63 7.09
C GLN A 194 0.05 0.92 5.96
N LEU A 195 1.15 0.24 6.27
CA LEU A 195 1.91 -0.52 5.27
C LEU A 195 1.10 -1.70 4.75
N TYR A 196 0.39 -2.40 5.64
CA TYR A 196 -0.46 -3.53 5.29
C TYR A 196 -1.57 -3.10 4.32
N HIS A 197 -2.30 -2.04 4.65
CA HIS A 197 -3.36 -1.47 3.81
C HIS A 197 -2.83 -1.05 2.44
N ARG A 198 -1.69 -0.35 2.38
CA ARG A 198 -1.05 0.05 1.11
C ARG A 198 -0.63 -1.14 0.24
N CYS A 199 -0.13 -2.21 0.85
CA CYS A 199 0.20 -3.45 0.14
C CYS A 199 -1.07 -4.16 -0.34
N TYR A 200 -2.10 -4.26 0.50
CA TYR A 200 -3.35 -4.94 0.16
C TYR A 200 -4.03 -4.28 -1.05
N HIS A 201 -4.13 -2.95 -1.04
CA HIS A 201 -4.73 -2.16 -2.12
C HIS A 201 -3.74 -1.72 -3.20
N MET A 202 -2.53 -2.29 -3.26
CA MET A 202 -1.45 -1.82 -4.14
C MET A 202 -1.91 -1.69 -5.60
N LYS A 203 -2.56 -2.72 -6.15
CA LYS A 203 -3.04 -2.75 -7.54
C LYS A 203 -4.09 -1.67 -7.79
N TYR A 204 -5.04 -1.53 -6.88
CA TYR A 204 -6.10 -0.52 -6.96
C TYR A 204 -5.52 0.90 -6.89
N HIS A 205 -4.63 1.18 -5.93
CA HIS A 205 -3.99 2.48 -5.81
C HIS A 205 -3.09 2.82 -7.00
N LEU A 206 -2.41 1.82 -7.58
CA LEU A 206 -1.62 2.02 -8.78
C LEU A 206 -2.52 2.41 -9.97
N LEU A 207 -3.67 1.75 -10.11
CA LEU A 207 -4.65 2.08 -11.13
C LEU A 207 -5.17 3.52 -10.96
N LYS A 208 -5.56 3.92 -9.74
CA LYS A 208 -6.00 5.29 -9.45
C LYS A 208 -4.93 6.33 -9.77
N LYS A 209 -3.66 6.08 -9.40
CA LYS A 209 -2.54 6.95 -9.82
C LYS A 209 -2.41 7.06 -11.34
N CYS A 210 -2.70 6.00 -12.08
CA CYS A 210 -2.69 6.02 -13.55
C CYS A 210 -3.86 6.82 -14.11
N GLU A 211 -5.08 6.63 -13.59
CA GLU A 211 -6.28 7.41 -13.93
C GLU A 211 -6.03 8.91 -13.70
N ASP A 212 -5.56 9.30 -12.51
CA ASP A 212 -5.24 10.69 -12.17
C ASP A 212 -4.22 11.27 -13.16
N LYS A 213 -3.20 10.50 -13.55
CA LYS A 213 -2.19 10.94 -14.51
C LYS A 213 -2.76 11.16 -15.90
N LEU A 214 -3.64 10.27 -16.36
CA LEU A 214 -4.33 10.43 -17.64
C LEU A 214 -5.27 11.63 -17.63
N GLU A 215 -6.00 11.86 -16.54
CA GLU A 215 -6.87 13.02 -16.37
C GLU A 215 -6.09 14.34 -16.42
N VAL A 216 -4.95 14.41 -15.71
CA VAL A 216 -4.07 15.59 -15.73
C VAL A 216 -3.58 15.86 -17.15
N ILE A 217 -3.10 14.85 -17.88
CA ILE A 217 -2.62 15.03 -19.25
C ILE A 217 -3.77 15.44 -20.17
N GLY A 218 -4.93 14.80 -20.08
CA GLY A 218 -6.09 15.12 -20.90
C GLY A 218 -6.63 16.53 -20.66
N THR A 219 -6.54 17.03 -19.42
CA THR A 219 -6.91 18.41 -19.08
C THR A 219 -5.89 19.42 -19.60
N GLN A 220 -4.59 19.08 -19.56
CA GLN A 220 -3.51 19.94 -20.06
C GLN A 220 -3.42 19.96 -21.59
N HIS A 221 -3.82 18.87 -22.24
CA HIS A 221 -3.80 18.68 -23.69
C HIS A 221 -5.16 18.18 -24.20
N PRO A 222 -6.20 19.04 -24.23
CA PRO A 222 -7.54 18.65 -24.70
C PRO A 222 -7.57 18.18 -26.16
N GLU A 223 -6.53 18.50 -26.94
CA GLU A 223 -6.35 18.08 -28.33
C GLU A 223 -5.82 16.65 -28.48
N TYR A 224 -5.40 15.98 -27.40
CA TYR A 224 -4.90 14.62 -27.45
C TYR A 224 -6.04 13.61 -27.57
N SER A 225 -5.89 12.64 -28.47
CA SER A 225 -6.73 11.45 -28.44
C SER A 225 -6.42 10.63 -27.18
N PRO A 226 -7.34 9.76 -26.73
CA PRO A 226 -7.10 8.91 -25.56
C PRO A 226 -5.82 8.06 -25.68
N GLU A 227 -5.52 7.54 -26.87
CA GLU A 227 -4.30 6.77 -27.15
C GLU A 227 -3.05 7.64 -27.05
N LYS A 228 -3.13 8.89 -27.52
CA LYS A 228 -2.03 9.86 -27.41
C LYS A 228 -1.79 10.26 -25.96
N THR A 229 -2.84 10.39 -25.14
CA THR A 229 -2.77 10.63 -23.70
C THR A 229 -2.06 9.47 -22.98
N VAL A 230 -2.43 8.22 -23.30
CA VAL A 230 -1.75 7.02 -22.77
C VAL A 230 -0.28 6.99 -23.16
N GLU A 231 0.05 7.26 -24.43
CA GLU A 231 1.43 7.28 -24.90
C GLU A 231 2.26 8.38 -24.23
N ALA A 232 1.66 9.55 -23.99
CA ALA A 232 2.29 10.63 -23.23
C ALA A 232 2.55 10.22 -21.77
N ALA A 233 1.59 9.55 -21.12
CA ALA A 233 1.76 9.04 -19.75
C ALA A 233 2.89 8.01 -19.66
N ARG A 234 2.96 7.08 -20.61
CA ARG A 234 4.03 6.05 -20.72
C ARG A 234 5.41 6.65 -20.96
N LYS A 235 5.48 7.84 -21.56
CA LYS A 235 6.74 8.57 -21.79
C LYS A 235 7.12 9.50 -20.64
N CYS A 236 6.24 9.70 -19.65
CA CYS A 236 6.49 10.58 -18.51
C CYS A 236 7.42 9.92 -17.49
N ARG A 237 8.73 9.96 -17.76
CA ARG A 237 9.77 9.30 -16.95
C ARG A 237 9.82 9.79 -15.51
N VAL A 238 9.66 11.09 -15.28
CA VAL A 238 9.68 11.69 -13.94
C VAL A 238 8.57 11.09 -13.07
N TRP A 239 7.35 11.07 -13.58
CA TRP A 239 6.21 10.49 -12.88
C TRP A 239 6.36 8.97 -12.68
N LEU A 240 6.76 8.24 -13.72
CA LEU A 240 7.00 6.79 -13.62
C LEU A 240 8.05 6.49 -12.55
N ASN A 241 9.19 7.18 -12.55
CA ASN A 241 10.23 7.00 -11.54
C ASN A 241 9.75 7.25 -10.12
N LYS A 242 8.90 8.27 -9.93
CA LYS A 242 8.28 8.56 -8.64
C LYS A 242 7.39 7.39 -8.20
N VAL A 243 6.49 6.92 -9.07
CA VAL A 243 5.61 5.78 -8.79
C VAL A 243 6.42 4.53 -8.45
N LEU A 244 7.44 4.20 -9.23
CA LEU A 244 8.30 3.04 -8.98
C LEU A 244 9.00 3.15 -7.63
N SER A 245 9.58 4.32 -7.32
CA SER A 245 10.33 4.52 -6.07
C SER A 245 9.41 4.44 -4.86
N ASP A 246 8.19 4.99 -4.93
CA ASP A 246 7.20 4.90 -3.86
C ASP A 246 6.94 3.44 -3.42
N TYR A 247 6.74 2.52 -4.37
CA TYR A 247 6.48 1.11 -4.05
C TYR A 247 7.74 0.35 -3.64
N MET A 248 8.87 0.62 -4.29
CA MET A 248 10.16 0.04 -3.89
C MET A 248 10.52 0.42 -2.45
N ASP A 249 10.27 1.66 -2.05
CA ASP A 249 10.53 2.15 -0.69
C ASP A 249 9.59 1.51 0.33
N ILE A 250 8.32 1.25 -0.02
CA ILE A 250 7.39 0.49 0.84
C ILE A 250 7.94 -0.92 1.08
N TRP A 251 8.26 -1.66 0.03
CA TRP A 251 8.75 -3.03 0.16
C TRP A 251 10.09 -3.07 0.90
N LYS A 252 11.01 -2.14 0.63
CA LYS A 252 12.27 -2.02 1.35
C LYS A 252 12.06 -1.72 2.84
N LYS A 253 11.14 -0.81 3.16
CA LYS A 253 10.76 -0.52 4.55
C LYS A 253 10.22 -1.76 5.24
N ILE A 254 9.39 -2.56 4.58
CA ILE A 254 8.83 -3.81 5.10
C ILE A 254 9.93 -4.86 5.31
N GLN A 255 10.84 -5.01 4.34
CA GLN A 255 11.97 -5.93 4.46
C GLN A 255 12.87 -5.60 5.66
N ASN A 256 13.03 -4.32 5.98
CA ASN A 256 13.88 -3.87 7.09
C ASN A 256 13.25 -4.00 8.50
N PHE A 257 12.02 -4.52 8.65
CA PHE A 257 11.45 -4.74 9.99
C PHE A 257 12.13 -5.85 10.80
N ASP A 258 13.06 -6.63 10.21
CA ASP A 258 13.73 -7.77 10.87
C ASP A 258 15.20 -7.49 11.24
N HIS A 259 15.55 -6.24 11.54
CA HIS A 259 16.88 -5.86 12.05
C HIS A 259 16.78 -5.01 13.31
#